data_AF-A0AAE7NUB0-F1
#
_entry.id   AF-A0AAE7NUB0-F1
#
_cell.length_a   1.000
_cell.length_b   1.000
_cell.length_c   1.000
_cell.angle_alpha   90.00
_cell.angle_beta   90.00
_cell.angle_gamma   90.00
#
_symmetry.space_group_name_H-M   'P 1'
#
loop_
_entity.id
_entity.type
_entity.pdbx_description
1 polymer ?
#
loop_
_entity_poly.entity_id
_entity_poly.type
_entity_poly.pdbx_seq_one_letter_code
_entity_poly.pdbx_strand_id
1 'polypeptide(L)'
;MSSQEIYTPSVAAADRDLIFVVIERHRELSAHYDAAASLSADGAEFAAADEVTGQTNLALTEHANVLIRSKPATITGVIALTRYVAGLREWELPDDDAWYPQF
;
A
#
# COMPACT_ATOMS: atom_id res chain seq x y z
N MET A 1 -31.08 5.52 41.10
CA MET A 1 -30.58 4.34 40.38
C MET A 1 -30.31 4.79 38.95
N SER A 2 -29.07 5.18 38.63
CA SER A 2 -28.69 5.60 37.27
C SER A 2 -28.36 4.38 36.43
N SER A 3 -29.09 4.19 35.33
CA SER A 3 -28.76 3.24 34.28
C SER A 3 -27.44 3.69 33.63
N GLN A 4 -26.35 2.97 33.91
CA GLN A 4 -25.15 3.06 33.09
C GLN A 4 -25.42 2.26 31.82
N GLU A 5 -25.61 2.99 30.73
CA GLU A 5 -25.66 2.48 29.37
C GLU A 5 -24.44 1.59 29.14
N ILE A 6 -24.70 0.33 28.80
CA ILE A 6 -23.68 -0.61 28.37
C ILE A 6 -23.13 -0.02 27.06
N TYR A 7 -21.92 0.55 27.14
CA TYR A 7 -21.14 0.96 25.98
C TYR A 7 -20.86 -0.31 25.17
N THR A 8 -21.75 -0.60 24.21
CA THR A 8 -21.55 -1.69 23.28
C THR A 8 -20.47 -1.21 22.32
N PRO A 9 -19.25 -1.79 22.32
CA PRO A 9 -18.30 -1.50 21.26
C PRO A 9 -18.99 -1.85 19.94
N SER A 10 -19.16 -0.84 19.09
CA SER A 10 -19.89 -0.95 17.83
C SER A 10 -19.36 -2.14 17.04
N VAL A 11 -20.24 -3.14 16.85
CA VAL A 11 -20.01 -4.34 16.03
C VAL A 11 -19.57 -3.95 14.60
N ALA A 12 -19.86 -2.73 14.14
CA ALA A 12 -19.45 -2.20 12.85
C ALA A 12 -17.92 -2.09 12.66
N ALA A 13 -17.13 -1.99 13.73
CA ALA A 13 -15.66 -1.95 13.61
C ALA A 13 -15.04 -3.35 13.48
N ALA A 14 -15.69 -4.39 14.01
CA ALA A 14 -15.23 -5.77 13.97
C ALA A 14 -15.51 -6.47 12.62
N ASP A 15 -16.43 -5.92 11.81
CA ASP A 15 -16.87 -6.50 10.54
C ASP A 15 -16.18 -5.85 9.31
N ARG A 16 -15.24 -4.93 9.55
CA ARG A 16 -14.50 -4.28 8.46
C ARG A 16 -13.34 -5.16 8.04
N ASP A 17 -13.37 -5.59 6.78
CA ASP A 17 -12.35 -6.44 6.17
C ASP A 17 -10.94 -5.87 6.40
N LEU A 18 -10.03 -6.69 6.94
CA LEU A 18 -8.66 -6.26 7.27
C LEU A 18 -7.88 -5.79 6.04
N ILE A 19 -8.34 -6.14 4.84
CA ILE A 19 -7.71 -5.69 3.58
C ILE A 19 -7.65 -4.18 3.44
N PHE A 20 -8.59 -3.43 4.01
CA PHE A 20 -8.54 -1.96 3.97
C PHE A 20 -7.33 -1.43 4.75
N VAL A 21 -7.00 -2.04 5.89
CA VAL A 21 -5.82 -1.67 6.67
C VAL A 21 -4.54 -2.04 5.93
N VAL A 22 -4.51 -3.21 5.28
CA VAL A 22 -3.36 -3.67 4.49
C VAL A 22 -3.10 -2.75 3.30
N ILE A 23 -4.16 -2.33 2.58
CA ILE A 23 -4.07 -1.40 1.45
C ILE A 23 -3.53 -0.04 1.90
N GLU A 24 -4.10 0.55 2.95
CA GLU A 24 -3.65 1.87 3.44
C GLU A 24 -2.20 1.81 3.90
N ARG A 25 -1.80 0.75 4.61
CA ARG A 25 -0.41 0.58 5.02
C ARG A 25 0.55 0.46 3.84
N HIS A 26 0.17 -0.26 2.79
CA HIS A 26 0.99 -0.32 1.57
C HIS A 26 1.10 1.05 0.90
N ARG A 27 0.01 1.83 0.84
CA ARG A 27 0.01 3.19 0.28
C ARG A 27 0.96 4.12 1.02
N GLU A 28 0.89 4.13 2.34
CA GLU A 28 1.77 4.94 3.20
C GLU A 28 3.24 4.59 2.96
N LEU A 29 3.58 3.30 2.91
CA LEU A 29 4.94 2.85 2.65
C LEU A 29 5.42 3.22 1.24
N SER A 30 4.53 3.14 0.24
CA SER A 30 4.85 3.53 -1.13
C SER A 30 5.15 5.03 -1.21
N ALA A 31 4.34 5.87 -0.56
CA ALA A 31 4.57 7.32 -0.53
C ALA A 31 5.87 7.70 0.19
N HIS A 32 6.20 7.01 1.30
CA HIS A 32 7.48 7.21 1.98
C HIS A 32 8.67 6.78 1.13
N TYR A 33 8.54 5.69 0.37
CA TYR A 33 9.58 5.25 -0.56
C TYR A 33 9.81 6.29 -1.66
N ASP A 34 8.75 6.77 -2.31
CA ASP A 34 8.85 7.77 -3.38
C ASP A 34 9.49 9.07 -2.88
N ALA A 35 9.16 9.50 -1.67
CA ALA A 35 9.76 10.66 -1.03
C ALA A 35 11.26 10.45 -0.73
N ALA A 36 11.63 9.28 -0.19
CA ALA A 36 13.02 8.95 0.09
C ALA A 36 13.86 8.82 -1.20
N ALA A 37 13.31 8.19 -2.24
CA ALA A 37 13.95 8.05 -3.54
C ALA A 37 14.17 9.42 -4.22
N SER A 38 13.21 10.34 -4.08
CA SER A 38 13.35 11.71 -4.60
C SER A 38 14.48 12.48 -3.90
N LEU A 39 14.60 12.35 -2.58
CA LEU A 39 15.68 12.98 -1.80
C LEU A 39 17.07 12.39 -2.12
N SER A 40 17.13 11.09 -2.43
CA SER A 40 18.35 10.42 -2.88
C SER A 40 18.81 10.96 -4.25
N ALA A 41 17.88 11.21 -5.16
CA ALA A 41 18.17 11.75 -6.50
C ALA A 41 18.77 13.16 -6.48
N ASP A 42 18.45 13.97 -5.46
CA ASP A 42 18.95 15.35 -5.31
C ASP A 42 20.36 15.42 -4.69
N GLY A 43 20.98 14.29 -4.32
CA GLY A 43 22.40 14.20 -3.96
C GLY A 43 22.79 14.77 -2.59
N ALA A 44 21.84 15.26 -1.79
CA ALA A 44 22.12 16.05 -0.59
C ALA A 44 22.59 15.25 0.64
N GLU A 45 22.38 13.93 0.69
CA GLU A 45 22.86 13.10 1.82
C GLU A 45 22.83 11.61 1.43
N PHE A 46 23.54 11.29 0.34
CA PHE A 46 23.45 10.00 -0.37
C PHE A 46 23.52 8.77 0.55
N ALA A 47 24.38 8.78 1.58
CA ALA A 47 24.54 7.64 2.48
C ALA A 47 23.33 7.43 3.42
N ALA A 48 22.74 8.51 3.96
CA ALA A 48 21.56 8.41 4.82
C ALA A 48 20.29 8.16 3.99
N ALA A 49 20.21 8.75 2.80
CA ALA A 49 19.11 8.53 1.87
C ALA A 49 19.11 7.09 1.32
N ASP A 50 20.27 6.50 1.04
CA ASP A 50 20.39 5.12 0.56
C ASP A 50 20.00 4.10 1.65
N GLU A 51 20.39 4.33 2.91
CA GLU A 51 19.97 3.47 4.04
C GLU A 51 18.45 3.53 4.28
N VAL A 52 17.85 4.73 4.26
CA VAL A 52 16.40 4.92 4.39
C VAL A 52 15.66 4.30 3.20
N THR A 53 16.18 4.44 1.98
CA THR A 53 15.60 3.85 0.76
C THR A 53 15.65 2.32 0.82
N GLY A 54 16.76 1.74 1.29
CA GLY A 54 16.92 0.29 1.45
C GLY A 54 15.95 -0.30 2.49
N GLN A 55 15.83 0.33 3.66
CA GLN A 55 14.88 -0.10 4.69
C GLN A 55 13.43 0.03 4.24
N THR A 56 13.10 1.13 3.56
CA THR A 56 11.73 1.37 3.06
C THR A 56 11.38 0.40 1.94
N ASN A 57 12.33 0.06 1.05
CA ASN A 57 12.12 -0.94 0.00
C ASN A 57 11.88 -2.35 0.58
N LEU A 58 12.64 -2.74 1.60
CA LEU A 58 12.42 -4.01 2.28
C LEU A 58 11.02 -4.06 2.90
N ALA A 59 10.62 -3.01 3.63
CA ALA A 59 9.29 -2.91 4.23
C ALA A 59 8.17 -2.93 3.16
N LEU A 60 8.39 -2.30 2.01
CA LEU A 60 7.47 -2.32 0.88
C LEU A 60 7.33 -3.72 0.29
N THR A 61 8.44 -4.42 0.08
CA THR A 61 8.47 -5.80 -0.45
C THR A 61 7.77 -6.78 0.50
N GLU A 62 7.99 -6.65 1.81
CA GLU A 62 7.31 -7.43 2.83
C GLU A 62 5.80 -7.16 2.82
N HIS A 63 5.39 -5.89 2.73
CA HIS A 63 3.98 -5.53 2.69
C HIS A 63 3.28 -5.90 1.39
N ALA A 64 3.98 -5.87 0.25
CA ALA A 64 3.47 -6.37 -1.03
C ALA A 64 3.15 -7.88 -0.93
N ASN A 65 4.01 -8.65 -0.26
CA ASN A 65 3.74 -10.08 0.00
C ASN A 65 2.50 -10.30 0.88
N VAL A 66 2.28 -9.46 1.89
CA VAL A 66 1.05 -9.49 2.71
C VAL A 66 -0.16 -9.17 1.85
N LEU A 67 -0.06 -8.18 0.96
CA LEU A 67 -1.14 -7.76 0.08
C LEU A 67 -1.53 -8.86 -0.93
N ILE A 68 -0.56 -9.53 -1.56
CA ILE A 68 -0.77 -10.66 -2.49
C ILE A 68 -1.42 -11.85 -1.79
N ARG A 69 -1.04 -12.14 -0.55
CA ARG A 69 -1.55 -13.29 0.22
C ARG A 69 -2.84 -13.00 0.97
N SER A 70 -3.29 -11.75 0.96
CA SER A 70 -4.51 -11.35 1.64
C SER A 70 -5.72 -12.06 1.05
N LYS A 71 -6.62 -12.52 1.92
CA LYS A 71 -7.89 -13.15 1.55
C LYS A 71 -9.02 -12.33 2.13
N PRO A 72 -9.54 -11.34 1.38
CA PRO A 72 -10.65 -10.53 1.85
C PRO A 72 -11.85 -11.41 2.19
N ALA A 73 -12.47 -11.14 3.34
CA ALA A 73 -13.65 -11.88 3.82
C ALA A 73 -14.95 -11.39 3.16
N THR A 74 -14.92 -10.23 2.50
CA THR A 74 -16.09 -9.56 1.92
C THR A 74 -15.92 -9.29 0.43
N ILE A 75 -17.01 -9.28 -0.34
CA ILE A 75 -16.99 -8.89 -1.76
C ILE A 75 -16.45 -7.47 -1.91
N THR A 76 -16.81 -6.55 -1.01
CA THR A 76 -16.28 -5.18 -0.98
C THR A 76 -14.76 -5.17 -0.81
N GLY A 77 -14.24 -6.02 0.08
CA GLY A 77 -12.80 -6.18 0.28
C GLY A 77 -12.08 -6.77 -0.94
N VAL A 78 -12.68 -7.75 -1.62
CA VAL A 78 -12.17 -8.29 -2.90
C VAL A 78 -12.08 -7.19 -3.95
N ILE A 79 -13.17 -6.43 -4.15
CA ILE A 79 -13.21 -5.33 -5.12
C ILE A 79 -12.16 -4.27 -4.78
N ALA A 80 -12.01 -3.92 -3.51
CA ALA A 80 -11.01 -2.95 -3.05
C ALA A 80 -9.59 -3.43 -3.36
N LEU A 81 -9.27 -4.70 -3.07
CA LEU A 81 -7.97 -5.29 -3.39
C LEU A 81 -7.70 -5.30 -4.89
N THR A 82 -8.65 -5.78 -5.70
CA THR A 82 -8.48 -5.84 -7.16
C THR A 82 -8.24 -4.46 -7.75
N ARG A 83 -9.03 -3.45 -7.35
CA ARG A 83 -8.85 -2.07 -7.83
C ARG A 83 -7.52 -1.48 -7.38
N TYR A 84 -7.11 -1.78 -6.15
CA TYR A 84 -5.85 -1.28 -5.62
C TYR A 84 -4.66 -1.85 -6.39
N VAL A 85 -4.59 -3.18 -6.56
CA VAL A 85 -3.51 -3.85 -7.30
C VAL A 85 -3.48 -3.40 -8.76
N ALA A 86 -4.64 -3.25 -9.41
CA ALA A 86 -4.73 -2.79 -10.79
C ALA A 86 -4.26 -1.33 -10.99
N GLY A 87 -4.26 -0.52 -9.94
CA GLY A 87 -3.76 0.86 -9.97
C GLY A 87 -2.31 1.02 -9.51
N LEU A 88 -1.61 -0.07 -9.17
CA LEU A 88 -0.19 -0.02 -8.86
C LEU A 88 0.60 0.08 -10.17
N ARG A 89 1.42 1.13 -10.27
CA ARG A 89 2.24 1.46 -11.45
C ARG A 89 3.17 0.32 -11.89
N GLU A 90 3.61 -0.53 -10.96
CA GLU A 90 4.41 -1.74 -11.22
C GLU A 90 3.66 -2.82 -12.01
N TRP A 91 2.33 -2.76 -12.04
CA TRP A 91 1.44 -3.69 -12.73
C TRP A 91 0.75 -3.03 -13.94
N GLU A 92 1.04 -1.75 -14.22
CA GLU A 92 0.75 -1.16 -15.51
C GLU A 92 1.60 -1.90 -16.54
N LEU A 93 0.94 -2.66 -17.44
CA LEU A 93 1.60 -3.20 -18.62
C LEU A 93 2.25 -2.01 -19.35
N PRO A 94 3.51 -2.13 -19.82
CA PRO A 94 4.08 -1.10 -20.67
C PRO A 94 3.09 -0.87 -21.81
N ASP A 95 2.73 0.40 -22.02
CA ASP A 95 1.81 0.79 -23.09
C ASP A 95 2.31 0.12 -24.38
N ASP A 96 1.44 -0.64 -25.06
CA ASP A 96 1.82 -1.34 -26.30
C ASP A 96 2.36 -0.35 -27.36
N ASP A 97 2.03 0.94 -27.22
CA ASP A 97 2.52 2.05 -28.04
C ASP A 97 3.98 2.46 -27.76
N ALA A 98 4.61 1.99 -26.69
CA ALA A 98 6.05 2.18 -26.43
C ALA A 98 6.94 1.26 -27.29
N TRP A 99 6.35 0.31 -28.02
CA TRP A 99 7.05 -0.68 -28.85
C TRP A 99 7.20 -0.27 -30.33
N TYR A 100 7.00 1.00 -30.69
CA TYR A 100 7.33 1.43 -32.06
C TYR A 100 8.81 1.83 -32.15
N PRO A 101 9.66 1.07 -32.88
CA PRO A 101 10.99 1.55 -33.23
C PRO A 101 10.84 2.82 -34.06
N GLN A 102 11.41 3.91 -33.56
CA GLN A 102 11.46 5.15 -34.31
C GLN A 102 12.45 4.94 -35.46
N PHE A 103 11.90 4.78 -36.67
CA PHE A 103 12.65 4.75 -37.92
C PHE A 103 13.05 6.16 -38.35
#